data_AF-A0A6P3BTP0-F1
#
_entry.id   AF-A0A6P3BTP0-F1
#
_cell.length_a   1.000
_cell.length_b   1.000
_cell.length_c   1.000
_cell.angle_alpha   90.00
_cell.angle_beta   90.00
_cell.angle_gamma   90.00
#
_symmetry.space_group_name_H-M   'P 1'
#
loop_
_entity.id
_entity.type
_entity.pdbx_description
1 polymer ?
#
loop_
_entity_poly.entity_id
_entity_poly.type
_entity_poly.pdbx_seq_one_letter_code
_entity_poly.pdbx_strand_id
1 'polypeptide(L)'
;MENAAKQVLDTLFGRWRSRILYAGTRLGVFDAVTTDAPVSSAALAAKLDVDEPLLYRLLRALASLGLLDEDTRRGFRATASGALLHADTPSTLRDFVLLQEGPEHYAIWAHLPDMVREGQQNGFVREFGAMAFDYAKDHERYRTDFKRAMSSFSTVQSEQVVDALRDITFAPGTHACDIGGGQGHMLCSLLRRFPSLTGVVFDLPEVIDGDADDWAQRMGVSARCSKAGGNMFDAVPAADVYLLKLILHDWNDDECVAILKRARESARDGARVFVIERVVPAPGVAHFSKLYDIHMMCWGSGRERTRDEYDALLEAAGWRPAGVRSAPDGQIDVIEAVAA
;
A
#
# COMPACT_ATOMS: atom_id res chain seq x y z
N MET A 1 -11.33 25.88 24.49
CA MET A 1 -10.63 24.84 25.27
C MET A 1 -11.27 23.47 25.10
N GLU A 2 -12.60 23.35 25.23
CA GLU A 2 -13.31 22.07 25.09
C GLU A 2 -13.07 21.34 23.74
N ASN A 3 -13.09 22.07 22.62
CA ASN A 3 -12.80 21.48 21.29
C ASN A 3 -11.34 21.00 21.15
N ALA A 4 -10.38 21.72 21.75
CA ALA A 4 -8.97 21.32 21.72
C ALA A 4 -8.71 20.08 22.58
N ALA A 5 -9.32 19.99 23.77
CA ALA A 5 -9.24 18.81 24.62
C ALA A 5 -9.85 17.58 23.92
N LYS A 6 -11.01 17.75 23.26
CA LYS A 6 -11.64 16.70 22.46
C LYS A 6 -10.71 16.20 21.35
N GLN A 7 -10.10 17.11 20.59
CA GLN A 7 -9.17 16.72 19.52
C GLN A 7 -8.00 15.89 20.05
N VAL A 8 -7.37 16.30 21.15
CA VAL A 8 -6.27 15.56 21.77
C VAL A 8 -6.71 14.16 22.22
N LEU A 9 -7.87 14.07 22.89
CA LEU A 9 -8.42 12.79 23.34
C LEU A 9 -8.81 11.88 22.17
N ASP A 10 -9.37 12.44 21.10
CA ASP A 10 -9.73 11.68 19.90
C ASP A 10 -8.48 11.11 19.22
N THR A 11 -7.39 11.87 19.14
CA THR A 11 -6.09 11.38 18.66
C THR A 11 -5.51 10.30 19.58
N LEU A 12 -5.51 10.52 20.90
CA LEU A 12 -5.00 9.56 21.89
C LEU A 12 -5.74 8.21 21.78
N PHE A 13 -7.08 8.26 21.74
CA PHE A 13 -7.91 7.06 21.64
C PHE A 13 -7.99 6.49 20.22
N GLY A 14 -7.43 7.16 19.21
CA GLY A 14 -7.30 6.65 17.85
C GLY A 14 -6.63 5.28 17.82
N ARG A 15 -5.60 5.07 18.67
CA ARG A 15 -4.95 3.76 18.83
C ARG A 15 -5.92 2.66 19.25
N TRP A 16 -6.84 2.94 20.18
CA TRP A 16 -7.84 1.95 20.60
C TRP A 16 -8.76 1.55 19.46
N ARG A 17 -9.21 2.53 18.66
CA ARG A 17 -10.06 2.28 17.49
C ARG A 17 -9.36 1.36 16.49
N SER A 18 -8.09 1.63 16.20
CA SER A 18 -7.27 0.81 15.30
C SER A 18 -7.08 -0.63 15.83
N ARG A 19 -6.80 -0.79 17.13
CA ARG A 19 -6.68 -2.12 17.77
C ARG A 19 -7.98 -2.91 17.83
N ILE A 20 -9.11 -2.24 18.00
CA ILE A 20 -10.45 -2.85 17.94
C ILE A 20 -10.73 -3.38 16.53
N LEU A 21 -10.46 -2.55 15.51
CA LEU A 21 -10.55 -2.96 14.10
C LEU A 21 -9.67 -4.19 13.84
N TYR A 22 -8.39 -4.13 14.20
CA TYR A 22 -7.46 -5.25 14.07
C TYR A 22 -7.95 -6.53 14.74
N ALA A 23 -8.42 -6.44 15.98
CA ALA A 23 -8.90 -7.60 16.73
C ALA A 23 -10.11 -8.25 16.04
N GLY A 24 -11.07 -7.45 15.57
CA GLY A 24 -12.22 -7.95 14.81
C GLY A 24 -11.80 -8.66 13.52
N THR A 25 -10.90 -8.03 12.75
CA THR A 25 -10.37 -8.57 11.50
C THR A 25 -9.60 -9.87 11.72
N ARG A 26 -8.70 -9.91 12.72
CA ARG A 26 -7.88 -11.08 13.03
C ARG A 26 -8.70 -12.27 13.54
N LEU A 27 -9.78 -12.01 14.27
CA LEU A 27 -10.70 -13.05 14.74
C LEU A 27 -11.65 -13.54 13.64
N GLY A 28 -11.63 -12.98 12.43
CA GLY A 28 -12.53 -13.38 11.36
C GLY A 28 -13.98 -12.91 11.55
N VAL A 29 -14.21 -11.87 12.37
CA VAL A 29 -15.56 -11.34 12.63
C VAL A 29 -16.26 -10.94 11.33
N PHE A 30 -15.55 -10.24 10.44
CA PHE A 30 -16.11 -9.73 9.19
C PHE A 30 -16.43 -10.84 8.18
N ASP A 31 -15.73 -11.97 8.25
CA ASP A 31 -16.01 -13.17 7.45
C ASP A 31 -17.18 -14.00 8.05
N ALA A 32 -17.49 -13.78 9.34
CA ALA A 32 -18.51 -14.51 10.07
C ALA A 32 -19.90 -13.86 10.01
N VAL A 33 -19.97 -12.53 9.86
CA VAL A 33 -21.21 -11.77 9.72
C VAL A 33 -21.67 -11.70 8.25
N THR A 34 -22.95 -11.38 8.03
CA THR A 34 -23.48 -11.08 6.69
C THR A 34 -23.83 -9.60 6.56
N THR A 35 -24.09 -9.12 5.35
CA THR A 35 -24.64 -7.77 5.11
C THR A 35 -26.17 -7.73 5.26
N ASP A 36 -26.85 -8.85 5.03
CA ASP A 36 -28.30 -8.87 4.84
C ASP A 36 -29.04 -9.13 6.15
N ALA A 37 -28.57 -10.10 6.95
CA ALA A 37 -29.23 -10.57 8.15
C ALA A 37 -28.30 -10.51 9.38
N PRO A 38 -28.78 -9.97 10.52
CA PRO A 38 -28.03 -10.01 11.78
C PRO A 38 -27.77 -11.44 12.25
N VAL A 39 -26.54 -11.71 12.70
CA VAL A 39 -26.11 -12.97 13.33
C VAL A 39 -25.91 -12.71 14.82
N SER A 40 -26.47 -13.56 15.68
CA SER A 40 -26.34 -13.36 17.13
C SER A 40 -24.89 -13.49 17.59
N SER A 41 -24.51 -12.72 18.60
CA SER A 41 -23.21 -12.83 19.28
C SER A 41 -22.88 -14.27 19.71
N ALA A 42 -23.85 -15.02 20.23
CA ALA A 42 -23.67 -16.43 20.58
C ALA A 42 -23.35 -17.34 19.38
N ALA A 43 -24.03 -17.13 18.24
CA ALA A 43 -23.75 -17.89 17.03
C ALA A 43 -22.38 -17.53 16.43
N LEU A 44 -22.00 -16.25 16.46
CA LEU A 44 -20.67 -15.81 16.04
C LEU A 44 -19.57 -16.40 16.94
N ALA A 45 -19.76 -16.38 18.26
CA ALA A 45 -18.81 -16.94 19.22
C ALA A 45 -18.60 -18.45 19.00
N ALA A 46 -19.69 -19.19 18.79
CA ALA A 46 -19.61 -20.61 18.47
C ALA A 46 -18.92 -20.88 17.11
N LYS A 47 -19.18 -20.05 16.09
CA LYS A 47 -18.55 -20.18 14.77
C LYS A 47 -17.05 -19.87 14.80
N LEU A 48 -16.64 -18.88 15.59
CA LEU A 48 -15.26 -18.40 15.68
C LEU A 48 -14.43 -19.09 16.77
N ASP A 49 -15.06 -19.98 17.56
CA ASP A 49 -14.45 -20.66 18.71
C ASP A 49 -13.82 -19.68 19.73
N VAL A 50 -14.64 -18.71 20.17
CA VAL A 50 -14.23 -17.67 21.15
C VAL A 50 -15.25 -17.50 22.27
N ASP A 51 -14.83 -16.85 23.35
CA ASP A 51 -15.71 -16.51 24.47
C ASP A 51 -16.80 -15.49 24.05
N GLU A 52 -18.07 -15.84 24.25
CA GLU A 52 -19.21 -15.00 23.83
C GLU A 52 -19.26 -13.66 24.58
N PRO A 53 -19.16 -13.59 25.91
CA PRO A 53 -19.18 -12.30 26.62
C PRO A 53 -18.07 -11.34 26.19
N LEU A 54 -16.86 -11.83 25.95
CA LEU A 54 -15.74 -11.02 25.45
C LEU A 54 -15.94 -10.61 23.98
N LEU A 55 -16.39 -11.53 23.12
CA LEU A 55 -16.71 -11.22 21.74
C LEU A 55 -17.81 -10.16 21.65
N TYR A 56 -18.87 -10.26 22.45
CA TYR A 56 -19.96 -9.29 22.47
C TYR A 56 -19.46 -7.87 22.77
N ARG A 57 -18.52 -7.71 23.71
CA ARG A 57 -17.89 -6.41 24.00
C ARG A 57 -17.11 -5.86 22.80
N LEU A 58 -16.40 -6.72 22.08
CA LEU A 58 -15.70 -6.34 20.85
C LEU A 58 -16.68 -5.95 19.74
N LEU A 59 -17.74 -6.74 19.51
CA LEU A 59 -18.76 -6.49 18.50
C LEU A 59 -19.48 -5.15 18.72
N ARG A 60 -19.84 -4.84 19.98
CA ARG A 60 -20.41 -3.52 20.33
C ARG A 60 -19.45 -2.36 20.04
N ALA A 61 -18.16 -2.56 20.29
CA ALA A 61 -17.16 -1.56 20.00
C ALA A 61 -17.02 -1.35 18.49
N LEU A 62 -16.96 -2.43 17.70
CA LEU A 62 -16.96 -2.39 16.24
C LEU A 62 -18.22 -1.72 15.68
N ALA A 63 -19.38 -1.97 16.27
CA ALA A 63 -20.63 -1.29 15.91
C ALA A 63 -20.57 0.21 16.21
N SER A 64 -19.99 0.60 17.35
CA SER A 64 -19.78 2.01 17.71
C SER A 64 -18.79 2.73 16.79
N LEU A 65 -17.93 1.98 16.09
CA LEU A 65 -17.03 2.49 15.04
C LEU A 65 -17.70 2.52 13.65
N GLY A 66 -18.96 2.10 13.54
CA GLY A 66 -19.70 2.07 12.28
C GLY A 66 -19.28 0.93 11.33
N LEU A 67 -18.58 -0.09 11.84
CA LEU A 67 -18.17 -1.26 11.05
C LEU A 67 -19.23 -2.37 11.08
N LEU A 68 -20.05 -2.41 12.13
CA LEU A 68 -21.17 -3.33 12.27
C LEU A 68 -22.45 -2.55 12.65
N ASP A 69 -23.61 -3.12 12.36
CA ASP A 69 -24.88 -2.71 12.97
C ASP A 69 -25.24 -3.71 14.07
N GLU A 70 -25.64 -3.21 15.26
CA GLU A 70 -26.22 -4.03 16.35
C GLU A 70 -27.74 -3.83 16.38
N ASP A 71 -28.50 -4.93 16.40
CA ASP A 71 -29.95 -4.91 16.62
C ASP A 71 -30.33 -5.04 18.11
N THR A 72 -31.63 -4.88 18.42
CA THR A 72 -32.14 -4.95 19.80
C THR A 72 -32.00 -6.32 20.47
N ARG A 73 -31.65 -7.36 19.72
CA ARG A 73 -31.47 -8.75 20.15
C ARG A 73 -30.00 -9.18 20.17
N ARG A 74 -29.05 -8.23 20.11
CA ARG A 74 -27.60 -8.49 20.03
C ARG A 74 -27.22 -9.31 18.78
N GLY A 75 -27.97 -9.11 17.70
CA GLY A 75 -27.62 -9.54 16.36
C GLY A 75 -26.72 -8.51 15.69
N PHE A 76 -25.73 -8.97 14.95
CA PHE A 76 -24.74 -8.15 14.26
C PHE A 76 -24.69 -8.45 12.78
N ARG A 77 -24.61 -7.40 11.95
CA ARG A 77 -24.35 -7.49 10.50
C ARG A 77 -23.27 -6.48 10.11
N ALA A 78 -22.59 -6.72 8.99
CA ALA A 78 -21.61 -5.78 8.46
C ALA A 78 -22.30 -4.53 7.88
N THR A 79 -21.73 -3.35 8.14
CA THR A 79 -22.03 -2.15 7.36
C THR A 79 -21.29 -2.17 6.02
N ALA A 80 -21.53 -1.17 5.16
CA ALA A 80 -20.73 -1.00 3.93
C ALA A 80 -19.22 -0.90 4.23
N SER A 81 -18.83 -0.22 5.30
CA SER A 81 -17.42 -0.13 5.73
C SER A 81 -16.89 -1.45 6.27
N GLY A 82 -17.68 -2.19 7.06
CA GLY A 82 -17.31 -3.52 7.55
C GLY A 82 -17.15 -4.54 6.43
N ALA A 83 -17.95 -4.44 5.37
CA ALA A 83 -17.87 -5.32 4.21
C ALA A 83 -16.53 -5.21 3.46
N LEU A 84 -15.83 -4.08 3.56
CA LEU A 84 -14.46 -3.92 3.02
C LEU A 84 -13.42 -4.77 3.76
N LEU A 85 -13.77 -5.39 4.90
CA LEU A 85 -12.88 -6.24 5.69
C LEU A 85 -13.16 -7.72 5.51
N HIS A 86 -14.15 -8.08 4.69
CA HIS A 86 -14.41 -9.46 4.29
C HIS A 86 -13.33 -9.94 3.31
N ALA A 87 -12.87 -11.18 3.45
CA ALA A 87 -11.78 -11.73 2.65
C ALA A 87 -12.06 -11.72 1.14
N ASP A 88 -13.28 -12.06 0.72
CA ASP A 88 -13.66 -12.18 -0.70
C ASP A 88 -14.06 -10.85 -1.36
N THR A 89 -14.02 -9.73 -0.65
CA THR A 89 -14.34 -8.43 -1.24
C THR A 89 -13.23 -8.04 -2.24
N PRO A 90 -13.54 -7.70 -3.51
CA PRO A 90 -12.52 -7.40 -4.51
C PRO A 90 -11.51 -6.31 -4.13
N SER A 91 -11.94 -5.34 -3.31
CA SER A 91 -11.12 -4.23 -2.80
C SER A 91 -10.89 -4.35 -1.28
N THR A 92 -10.71 -5.58 -0.80
CA THR A 92 -10.59 -5.83 0.64
C THR A 92 -9.40 -5.09 1.28
N LEU A 93 -9.66 -4.47 2.42
CA LEU A 93 -8.68 -3.83 3.29
C LEU A 93 -8.22 -4.75 4.42
N ARG A 94 -8.73 -5.99 4.47
CA ARG A 94 -8.45 -6.98 5.52
C ARG A 94 -6.97 -7.18 5.75
N ASP A 95 -6.23 -7.55 4.70
CA ASP A 95 -4.81 -7.89 4.82
C ASP A 95 -3.97 -6.64 5.16
N PHE A 96 -4.37 -5.47 4.64
CA PHE A 96 -3.72 -4.21 4.99
C PHE A 96 -3.88 -3.87 6.48
N VAL A 97 -5.08 -4.06 7.05
CA VAL A 97 -5.31 -3.92 8.50
C VAL A 97 -4.46 -4.92 9.28
N LEU A 98 -4.40 -6.18 8.84
CA LEU A 98 -3.63 -7.23 9.52
C LEU A 98 -2.12 -6.96 9.51
N LEU A 99 -1.59 -6.33 8.45
CA LEU A 99 -0.20 -5.91 8.39
C LEU A 99 0.07 -4.68 9.27
N GLN A 100 -0.67 -3.59 9.06
CA GLN A 100 -0.40 -2.28 9.69
C GLN A 100 -0.57 -2.32 11.21
N GLU A 101 -1.57 -3.07 11.69
CA GLU A 101 -1.76 -3.33 13.12
C GLU A 101 -1.26 -4.73 13.52
N GLY A 102 -0.48 -5.36 12.64
CA GLY A 102 0.23 -6.61 12.92
C GLY A 102 1.30 -6.43 14.01
N PRO A 103 1.83 -7.53 14.55
CA PRO A 103 2.78 -7.46 15.65
C PRO A 103 4.05 -6.68 15.29
N GLU A 104 4.57 -6.83 14.05
CA GLU A 104 5.75 -6.10 13.60
C GLU A 104 5.50 -4.59 13.53
N HIS A 105 4.51 -4.18 12.74
CA HIS A 105 4.26 -2.76 12.49
C HIS A 105 3.74 -2.08 13.76
N TYR A 106 2.99 -2.75 14.62
CA TYR A 106 2.55 -2.17 15.88
C TYR A 106 3.72 -1.91 16.85
N ALA A 107 4.67 -2.84 16.94
CA ALA A 107 5.76 -2.76 17.91
C ALA A 107 6.76 -1.64 17.60
N ILE A 108 7.09 -1.42 16.32
CA ILE A 108 8.09 -0.40 15.92
C ILE A 108 7.71 1.03 16.34
N TRP A 109 6.40 1.34 16.46
CA TRP A 109 5.94 2.66 16.91
C TRP A 109 6.30 2.98 18.36
N ALA A 110 6.64 1.98 19.17
CA ALA A 110 7.09 2.22 20.55
C ALA A 110 8.43 3.00 20.58
N HIS A 111 9.23 2.90 19.52
CA HIS A 111 10.58 3.48 19.44
C HIS A 111 10.61 4.92 18.90
N LEU A 112 9.49 5.44 18.37
CA LEU A 112 9.44 6.74 17.69
C LEU A 112 10.05 7.90 18.50
N PRO A 113 9.75 8.08 19.81
CA PRO A 113 10.36 9.18 20.58
C PRO A 113 11.88 9.10 20.67
N ASP A 114 12.44 7.89 20.81
CA ASP A 114 13.88 7.67 20.93
C ASP A 114 14.58 7.84 19.57
N MET A 115 13.96 7.35 18.50
CA MET A 115 14.42 7.59 17.13
C MET A 115 14.56 9.07 16.79
N VAL A 116 13.56 9.88 17.16
CA VAL A 116 13.60 11.34 16.95
C VAL A 116 14.67 11.99 17.82
N ARG A 117 14.81 11.57 19.08
CA ARG A 117 15.82 12.12 19.99
C ARG A 117 17.24 11.84 19.51
N GLU A 118 17.47 10.64 18.98
CA GLU A 118 18.78 10.15 18.58
C GLU A 118 19.11 10.45 17.10
N GLY A 119 18.11 10.86 16.31
CA GLY A 119 18.27 11.14 14.89
C GLY A 119 18.53 9.89 14.05
N GLN A 120 17.92 8.75 14.40
CA GLN A 120 18.14 7.47 13.73
C GLN A 120 16.83 6.81 13.30
N GLN A 121 16.71 6.50 12.01
CA GLN A 121 15.61 5.69 11.44
C GLN A 121 15.88 4.20 11.63
N ASN A 122 15.73 3.71 12.87
CA ASN A 122 16.09 2.33 13.22
C ASN A 122 15.04 1.61 14.06
N GLY A 123 13.76 2.00 13.99
CA GLY A 123 12.67 1.41 14.77
C GLY A 123 12.53 -0.11 14.56
N PHE A 124 12.52 -0.55 13.31
CA PHE A 124 12.48 -1.99 12.98
C PHE A 124 13.73 -2.73 13.46
N VAL A 125 14.91 -2.16 13.29
CA VAL A 125 16.18 -2.75 13.75
C VAL A 125 16.24 -2.86 15.28
N ARG A 126 15.74 -1.84 16.01
CA ARG A 126 15.67 -1.87 17.48
C ARG A 126 14.80 -3.02 18.00
N GLU A 127 13.66 -3.24 17.35
CA GLU A 127 12.69 -4.24 17.80
C GLU A 127 13.06 -5.67 17.33
N PHE A 128 13.50 -5.81 16.08
CA PHE A 128 13.65 -7.11 15.42
C PHE A 128 15.08 -7.45 14.99
N GLY A 129 16.05 -6.57 15.21
CA GLY A 129 17.48 -6.82 14.97
C GLY A 129 17.94 -6.75 13.51
N ALA A 130 17.03 -6.49 12.56
CA ALA A 130 17.32 -6.41 11.13
C ALA A 130 16.43 -5.35 10.45
N MET A 131 16.76 -4.98 9.21
CA MET A 131 15.86 -4.17 8.37
C MET A 131 14.65 -4.98 7.93
N ALA A 132 13.51 -4.32 7.65
CA ALA A 132 12.24 -5.00 7.39
C ALA A 132 12.27 -6.01 6.24
N PHE A 133 12.94 -5.67 5.12
CA PHE A 133 13.08 -6.58 3.98
C PHE A 133 14.01 -7.77 4.27
N ASP A 134 15.09 -7.56 5.02
CA ASP A 134 15.96 -8.67 5.43
C ASP A 134 15.25 -9.59 6.43
N TYR A 135 14.53 -9.00 7.38
CA TYR A 135 13.67 -9.76 8.30
C TYR A 135 12.64 -10.59 7.54
N ALA A 136 12.03 -10.06 6.48
CA ALA A 136 11.06 -10.81 5.67
C ALA A 136 11.65 -12.04 4.97
N LYS A 137 12.94 -12.06 4.64
CA LYS A 137 13.59 -13.23 4.00
C LYS A 137 13.56 -14.46 4.92
N ASP A 138 13.76 -14.24 6.22
CA ASP A 138 13.84 -15.33 7.22
C ASP A 138 12.50 -15.57 7.95
N HIS A 139 11.49 -14.71 7.76
CA HIS A 139 10.22 -14.76 8.49
C HIS A 139 9.02 -14.92 7.55
N GLU A 140 8.73 -16.17 7.21
CA GLU A 140 7.67 -16.57 6.27
C GLU A 140 6.31 -15.91 6.53
N ARG A 141 5.89 -15.84 7.81
CA ARG A 141 4.61 -15.23 8.17
C ARG A 141 4.58 -13.75 7.77
N TYR A 142 5.60 -12.99 8.18
CA TYR A 142 5.67 -11.56 7.89
C TYR A 142 5.76 -11.31 6.38
N ARG A 143 6.58 -12.09 5.67
CA ARG A 143 6.69 -12.04 4.20
C ARG A 143 5.34 -12.25 3.52
N THR A 144 4.59 -13.26 3.97
CA THR A 144 3.29 -13.59 3.39
C THR A 144 2.25 -12.52 3.71
N ASP A 145 2.21 -12.03 4.95
CA ASP A 145 1.28 -10.97 5.37
C ASP A 145 1.58 -9.66 4.61
N PHE A 146 2.85 -9.30 4.45
CA PHE A 146 3.29 -8.15 3.66
C PHE A 146 2.86 -8.28 2.20
N LYS A 147 3.14 -9.42 1.57
CA LYS A 147 2.74 -9.69 0.17
C LYS A 147 1.23 -9.57 -0.04
N ARG A 148 0.42 -10.15 0.86
CA ARG A 148 -1.05 -10.09 0.80
C ARG A 148 -1.56 -8.66 0.94
N ALA A 149 -1.07 -7.94 1.95
CA ALA A 149 -1.45 -6.56 2.20
C ALA A 149 -1.14 -5.63 1.02
N MET A 150 0.07 -5.74 0.43
CA MET A 150 0.43 -4.95 -0.74
C MET A 150 -0.44 -5.31 -1.95
N SER A 151 -0.76 -6.59 -2.14
CA SER A 151 -1.62 -7.03 -3.24
C SER A 151 -3.05 -6.50 -3.10
N SER A 152 -3.65 -6.59 -1.91
CA SER A 152 -5.04 -6.15 -1.69
C SER A 152 -5.16 -4.63 -1.80
N PHE A 153 -4.21 -3.88 -1.22
CA PHE A 153 -4.21 -2.42 -1.25
C PHE A 153 -3.90 -1.83 -2.63
N SER A 154 -3.11 -2.53 -3.44
CA SER A 154 -2.79 -2.13 -4.81
C SER A 154 -4.03 -2.04 -5.71
N THR A 155 -5.11 -2.77 -5.40
CA THR A 155 -6.36 -2.73 -6.18
C THR A 155 -6.95 -1.32 -6.23
N VAL A 156 -7.18 -0.73 -5.05
CA VAL A 156 -7.70 0.63 -4.87
C VAL A 156 -6.78 1.67 -5.50
N GLN A 157 -5.47 1.53 -5.28
CA GLN A 157 -4.49 2.49 -5.76
C GLN A 157 -4.32 2.45 -7.28
N SER A 158 -4.43 1.28 -7.89
CA SER A 158 -4.32 1.16 -9.34
C SER A 158 -5.45 1.91 -10.06
N GLU A 159 -6.66 1.92 -9.50
CA GLU A 159 -7.79 2.70 -10.01
C GLU A 159 -7.52 4.21 -9.90
N GLN A 160 -7.04 4.68 -8.75
CA GLN A 160 -6.64 6.08 -8.54
C GLN A 160 -5.60 6.55 -9.57
N VAL A 161 -4.61 5.69 -9.86
CA VAL A 161 -3.55 5.99 -10.84
C VAL A 161 -4.08 6.01 -12.27
N VAL A 162 -4.94 5.04 -12.63
CA VAL A 162 -5.60 5.03 -13.95
C VAL A 162 -6.42 6.30 -14.16
N ASP A 163 -7.11 6.78 -13.13
CA ASP A 163 -7.89 8.02 -13.17
C ASP A 163 -7.00 9.27 -13.25
N ALA A 164 -5.88 9.30 -12.52
CA ALA A 164 -4.88 10.37 -12.63
C ALA A 164 -4.26 10.45 -14.04
N LEU A 165 -4.18 9.30 -14.73
CA LEU A 165 -3.65 9.18 -16.09
C LEU A 165 -4.72 9.26 -17.18
N ARG A 166 -5.99 9.60 -16.87
CA ARG A 166 -7.09 9.55 -17.85
C ARG A 166 -6.88 10.37 -19.13
N ASP A 167 -6.12 11.45 -19.04
CA ASP A 167 -5.86 12.39 -20.15
C ASP A 167 -4.55 12.09 -20.90
N ILE A 168 -3.85 11.03 -20.50
CA ILE A 168 -2.61 10.60 -21.17
C ILE A 168 -2.93 9.83 -22.45
N THR A 169 -2.06 9.95 -23.45
CA THR A 169 -2.07 9.08 -24.63
C THR A 169 -0.71 8.42 -24.80
N PHE A 170 -0.71 7.12 -25.08
CA PHE A 170 0.49 6.37 -25.44
C PHE A 170 0.46 6.07 -26.94
N ALA A 171 1.62 6.18 -27.59
CA ALA A 171 1.75 5.81 -28.99
C ALA A 171 1.46 4.31 -29.17
N PRO A 172 0.90 3.87 -30.31
CA PRO A 172 0.75 2.46 -30.60
C PRO A 172 2.09 1.72 -30.51
N GLY A 173 2.10 0.57 -29.82
CA GLY A 173 3.31 -0.23 -29.63
C GLY A 173 4.21 0.21 -28.47
N THR A 174 3.77 1.18 -27.65
CA THR A 174 4.46 1.55 -26.40
C THR A 174 4.58 0.33 -25.48
N HIS A 175 5.79 0.09 -24.96
CA HIS A 175 6.06 -0.96 -23.97
C HIS A 175 6.33 -0.36 -22.59
N ALA A 176 5.66 -0.85 -21.55
CA ALA A 176 5.81 -0.41 -20.17
C ALA A 176 6.53 -1.44 -19.29
N CYS A 177 7.38 -0.99 -18.38
CA CYS A 177 7.98 -1.81 -17.33
C CYS A 177 7.50 -1.33 -15.96
N ASP A 178 6.84 -2.20 -15.21
CA ASP A 178 6.40 -1.96 -13.83
C ASP A 178 7.46 -2.50 -12.88
N ILE A 179 8.34 -1.61 -12.39
CA ILE A 179 9.49 -1.94 -11.54
C ILE A 179 9.00 -2.09 -10.10
N GLY A 180 9.29 -3.24 -9.47
CA GLY A 180 8.69 -3.60 -8.18
C GLY A 180 7.18 -3.80 -8.30
N GLY A 181 6.70 -4.27 -9.46
CA GLY A 181 5.28 -4.35 -9.78
C GLY A 181 4.49 -5.38 -8.96
N GLY A 182 5.16 -6.16 -8.10
CA GLY A 182 4.58 -7.20 -7.29
C GLY A 182 3.87 -8.25 -8.14
N GLN A 183 2.56 -8.39 -7.93
CA GLN A 183 1.72 -9.30 -8.71
C GLN A 183 1.18 -8.68 -10.01
N GLY A 184 1.55 -7.44 -10.33
CA GLY A 184 1.25 -6.80 -11.62
C GLY A 184 -0.11 -6.12 -11.73
N HIS A 185 -0.84 -5.92 -10.63
CA HIS A 185 -2.18 -5.31 -10.66
C HIS A 185 -2.17 -3.91 -11.32
N MET A 186 -1.16 -3.09 -11.03
CA MET A 186 -1.02 -1.75 -11.60
C MET A 186 -0.84 -1.81 -13.12
N LEU A 187 0.18 -2.54 -13.59
CA LEU A 187 0.39 -2.72 -15.03
C LEU A 187 -0.84 -3.31 -15.73
N CYS A 188 -1.45 -4.37 -15.19
CA CYS A 188 -2.64 -4.99 -15.77
C CYS A 188 -3.81 -4.00 -15.89
N SER A 189 -3.99 -3.12 -14.90
CA SER A 189 -5.01 -2.07 -14.92
C SER A 189 -4.77 -1.05 -16.04
N LEU A 190 -3.51 -0.64 -16.25
CA LEU A 190 -3.13 0.23 -17.37
C LEU A 190 -3.33 -0.46 -18.73
N LEU A 191 -2.91 -1.72 -18.86
CA LEU A 191 -3.09 -2.49 -20.08
C LEU A 191 -4.58 -2.63 -20.44
N ARG A 192 -5.45 -2.79 -19.45
CA ARG A 192 -6.91 -2.82 -19.66
C ARG A 192 -7.46 -1.47 -20.12
N ARG A 193 -6.95 -0.37 -19.57
CA ARG A 193 -7.36 1.00 -19.93
C ARG A 193 -6.85 1.46 -21.30
N PHE A 194 -5.63 1.04 -21.67
CA PHE A 194 -4.91 1.44 -22.87
C PHE A 194 -4.62 0.21 -23.75
N PRO A 195 -5.50 -0.12 -24.71
CA PRO A 195 -5.42 -1.38 -25.47
C PRO A 195 -4.16 -1.56 -26.33
N SER A 196 -3.52 -0.46 -26.72
CA SER A 196 -2.28 -0.45 -27.52
C SER A 196 -1.00 -0.62 -26.70
N LEU A 197 -1.10 -0.57 -25.37
CA LEU A 197 0.03 -0.74 -24.46
C LEU A 197 0.34 -2.24 -24.30
N THR A 198 1.63 -2.56 -24.23
CA THR A 198 2.14 -3.86 -23.76
C THR A 198 3.06 -3.60 -22.58
N GLY A 199 3.39 -4.62 -21.79
CA GLY A 199 4.36 -4.42 -20.72
C GLY A 199 4.86 -5.66 -20.03
N VAL A 200 5.81 -5.43 -19.13
CA VAL A 200 6.43 -6.42 -18.27
C VAL A 200 6.31 -6.01 -16.81
N VAL A 201 5.83 -6.92 -15.96
CA VAL A 201 5.94 -6.81 -14.51
C VAL A 201 7.33 -7.27 -14.12
N PHE A 202 8.10 -6.40 -13.48
CA PHE A 202 9.47 -6.69 -13.04
C PHE A 202 9.55 -6.63 -11.52
N ASP A 203 9.98 -7.73 -10.89
CA ASP A 203 10.13 -7.84 -9.44
C ASP A 203 11.19 -8.91 -9.10
N LEU A 204 11.46 -9.15 -7.82
CA LEU A 204 12.34 -10.22 -7.39
C LEU A 204 11.83 -11.60 -7.89
N PRO A 205 12.75 -12.54 -8.24
CA PRO A 205 12.36 -13.85 -8.75
C PRO A 205 11.31 -14.57 -7.90
N GLU A 206 11.47 -14.57 -6.58
CA GLU A 206 10.55 -15.20 -5.63
C GLU A 206 9.16 -14.53 -5.57
N VAL A 207 9.05 -13.26 -5.97
CA VAL A 207 7.76 -12.55 -6.07
C VAL A 207 7.05 -12.93 -7.37
N ILE A 208 7.81 -13.02 -8.47
CA ILE A 208 7.33 -13.38 -9.80
C ILE A 208 6.92 -14.86 -9.90
N ASP A 209 7.72 -15.75 -9.33
CA ASP A 209 7.53 -17.21 -9.37
C ASP A 209 6.42 -17.70 -8.42
N GLY A 210 5.89 -16.82 -7.55
CA GLY A 210 4.88 -17.21 -6.57
C GLY A 210 3.50 -17.49 -7.17
N ASP A 211 2.80 -18.50 -6.62
CA ASP A 211 1.45 -18.98 -7.00
C ASP A 211 0.28 -17.99 -6.76
N ALA A 212 0.55 -16.69 -6.64
CA ALA A 212 -0.52 -15.72 -6.39
C ALA A 212 -1.26 -15.35 -7.68
N ASP A 213 -2.55 -15.01 -7.51
CA ASP A 213 -3.52 -14.64 -8.55
C ASP A 213 -2.87 -14.01 -9.80
N ASP A 214 -2.98 -14.69 -10.94
CA ASP A 214 -2.54 -14.13 -12.22
C ASP A 214 -3.51 -13.02 -12.65
N TRP A 215 -3.22 -11.80 -12.22
CA TRP A 215 -3.98 -10.60 -12.59
C TRP A 215 -4.06 -10.41 -14.11
N ALA A 216 -3.04 -10.82 -14.86
CA ALA A 216 -3.08 -10.71 -16.31
C ALA A 216 -4.16 -11.61 -16.90
N GLN A 217 -4.31 -12.83 -16.38
CA GLN A 217 -5.40 -13.73 -16.76
C GLN A 217 -6.76 -13.20 -16.29
N ARG A 218 -6.89 -12.81 -15.01
CA ARG A 218 -8.15 -12.32 -14.42
C ARG A 218 -8.68 -11.06 -15.12
N MET A 219 -7.78 -10.19 -15.58
CA MET A 219 -8.13 -8.97 -16.30
C MET A 219 -8.17 -9.13 -17.83
N GLY A 220 -7.89 -10.33 -18.36
CA GLY A 220 -7.94 -10.60 -19.80
C GLY A 220 -6.84 -9.92 -20.61
N VAL A 221 -5.66 -9.70 -20.02
CA VAL A 221 -4.52 -9.00 -20.65
C VAL A 221 -3.25 -9.85 -20.79
N SER A 222 -3.31 -11.16 -20.54
CA SER A 222 -2.16 -12.08 -20.61
C SER A 222 -1.37 -11.99 -21.91
N ALA A 223 -2.02 -11.77 -23.06
CA ALA A 223 -1.33 -11.64 -24.36
C ALA A 223 -0.42 -10.39 -24.47
N ARG A 224 -0.55 -9.43 -23.56
CA ARG A 224 0.16 -8.14 -23.56
C ARG A 224 0.96 -7.88 -22.30
N CYS A 225 0.95 -8.81 -21.36
CA CYS A 225 1.62 -8.71 -20.06
C CYS A 225 2.58 -9.88 -19.90
N SER A 226 3.88 -9.61 -19.85
CA SER A 226 4.88 -10.58 -19.44
C SER A 226 5.32 -10.33 -17.99
N LYS A 227 6.08 -11.28 -17.44
CA LYS A 227 6.72 -11.16 -16.12
C LYS A 227 8.22 -11.40 -16.27
N ALA A 228 9.04 -10.70 -15.48
CA ALA A 228 10.49 -10.87 -15.46
C ALA A 228 11.02 -10.77 -14.02
N GLY A 229 11.75 -11.79 -13.58
CA GLY A 229 12.42 -11.81 -12.29
C GLY A 229 13.79 -11.13 -12.34
N GLY A 230 14.11 -10.30 -11.35
CA GLY A 230 15.44 -9.69 -11.21
C GLY A 230 15.51 -8.68 -10.08
N ASN A 231 16.65 -8.01 -9.96
CA ASN A 231 16.90 -7.00 -8.94
C ASN A 231 17.02 -5.61 -9.58
N MET A 232 16.16 -4.68 -9.18
CA MET A 232 16.12 -3.32 -9.71
C MET A 232 17.37 -2.49 -9.43
N PHE A 233 18.22 -2.88 -8.48
CA PHE A 233 19.52 -2.25 -8.23
C PHE A 233 20.58 -2.67 -9.25
N ASP A 234 20.39 -3.82 -9.91
CA ASP A 234 21.35 -4.38 -10.87
C ASP A 234 21.01 -3.92 -12.30
N ALA A 235 19.82 -4.27 -12.79
CA ALA A 235 19.30 -3.88 -14.10
C ALA A 235 17.80 -4.06 -14.18
N VAL A 236 17.13 -3.29 -15.04
CA VAL A 236 15.69 -3.43 -15.34
C VAL A 236 15.46 -3.64 -16.84
N PRO A 237 14.35 -4.27 -17.26
CA PRO A 237 14.01 -4.43 -18.67
C PRO A 237 13.97 -3.11 -19.45
N ALA A 238 14.34 -3.14 -20.73
CA ALA A 238 14.18 -1.98 -21.62
C ALA A 238 12.69 -1.71 -21.90
N ALA A 239 12.27 -0.46 -21.77
CA ALA A 239 10.89 -0.03 -21.97
C ALA A 239 10.81 1.44 -22.42
N ASP A 240 9.64 1.83 -22.91
CA ASP A 240 9.31 3.20 -23.28
C ASP A 240 8.72 3.98 -22.11
N VAL A 241 8.10 3.27 -21.16
CA VAL A 241 7.47 3.81 -19.97
C VAL A 241 7.88 2.97 -18.77
N TYR A 242 8.37 3.60 -17.73
CA TYR A 242 8.71 2.95 -16.47
C TYR A 242 7.73 3.37 -15.40
N LEU A 243 7.23 2.44 -14.61
CA LEU A 243 6.34 2.68 -13.47
C LEU A 243 7.08 2.29 -12.19
N LEU A 244 7.02 3.16 -11.19
CA LEU A 244 7.52 2.93 -9.83
C LEU A 244 6.40 3.32 -8.88
N LYS A 245 5.54 2.36 -8.51
CA LYS A 245 4.38 2.61 -7.63
C LYS A 245 4.67 2.19 -6.20
N LEU A 246 4.82 3.17 -5.30
CA LEU A 246 5.12 2.93 -3.89
C LEU A 246 6.39 2.10 -3.76
N ILE A 247 7.44 2.58 -4.42
CA ILE A 247 8.75 1.93 -4.45
C ILE A 247 9.77 2.89 -3.85
N LEU A 248 9.85 4.12 -4.36
CA LEU A 248 10.89 5.05 -3.94
C LEU A 248 10.70 5.49 -2.49
N HIS A 249 9.49 5.44 -1.95
CA HIS A 249 9.26 5.75 -0.54
C HIS A 249 9.84 4.73 0.45
N ASP A 250 10.23 3.53 -0.01
CA ASP A 250 10.85 2.49 0.83
C ASP A 250 12.35 2.73 1.05
N TRP A 251 12.97 3.55 0.21
CA TRP A 251 14.42 3.66 0.08
C TRP A 251 14.93 5.05 0.44
N ASN A 252 16.18 5.12 0.88
CA ASN A 252 16.85 6.40 1.07
C ASN A 252 17.16 7.09 -0.28
N ASP A 253 17.58 8.35 -0.25
CA ASP A 253 17.78 9.14 -1.47
C ASP A 253 18.84 8.56 -2.41
N ASP A 254 19.95 8.02 -1.89
CA ASP A 254 21.01 7.41 -2.70
C ASP A 254 20.51 6.14 -3.42
N GLU A 255 19.74 5.33 -2.71
CA GLU A 255 19.10 4.12 -3.24
C GLU A 255 18.03 4.47 -4.29
N CYS A 256 17.22 5.51 -4.06
CA CYS A 256 16.27 6.00 -5.05
C CYS A 256 16.97 6.43 -6.35
N VAL A 257 18.06 7.20 -6.25
CA VAL A 257 18.84 7.61 -7.42
C VAL A 257 19.44 6.39 -8.13
N ALA A 258 19.91 5.39 -7.39
CA ALA A 258 20.42 4.15 -7.99
C ALA A 258 19.35 3.42 -8.81
N ILE A 259 18.15 3.23 -8.26
CA ILE A 259 17.01 2.60 -8.95
C ILE A 259 16.63 3.40 -10.21
N LEU A 260 16.47 4.72 -10.08
CA LEU A 260 16.12 5.59 -11.20
C LEU A 260 17.21 5.60 -12.29
N LYS A 261 18.49 5.50 -11.92
CA LYS A 261 19.59 5.35 -12.88
C LYS A 261 19.51 4.05 -13.66
N ARG A 262 19.18 2.91 -13.02
CA ARG A 262 18.98 1.64 -13.74
C ARG A 262 17.87 1.74 -14.76
N ALA A 263 16.76 2.39 -14.40
CA ALA A 263 15.70 2.70 -15.37
C ALA A 263 16.22 3.60 -16.50
N ARG A 264 17.02 4.64 -16.20
CA ARG A 264 17.58 5.56 -17.22
C ARG A 264 18.53 4.87 -18.19
N GLU A 265 19.36 3.96 -17.69
CA GLU A 265 20.34 3.18 -18.47
C GLU A 265 19.64 2.22 -19.46
N SER A 266 18.52 1.63 -19.06
CA SER A 266 17.70 0.76 -19.92
C SER A 266 16.79 1.54 -20.88
N ALA A 267 16.59 2.84 -20.64
CA ALA A 267 15.68 3.70 -21.39
C ALA A 267 16.32 4.28 -22.66
N ARG A 268 15.56 4.34 -23.74
CA ARG A 268 15.88 5.19 -24.91
C ARG A 268 15.53 6.66 -24.65
N ASP A 269 16.13 7.56 -25.42
CA ASP A 269 15.75 8.98 -25.37
C ASP A 269 14.26 9.17 -25.69
N GLY A 270 13.60 10.02 -24.91
CA GLY A 270 12.16 10.24 -24.98
C GLY A 270 11.31 9.20 -24.25
N ALA A 271 11.90 8.15 -23.65
CA ALA A 271 11.19 7.30 -22.71
C ALA A 271 10.71 8.10 -21.49
N ARG A 272 9.68 7.60 -20.81
CA ARG A 272 9.04 8.27 -19.66
C ARG A 272 9.20 7.43 -18.41
N VAL A 273 9.34 8.07 -17.26
CA VAL A 273 9.18 7.42 -15.95
C VAL A 273 8.03 8.07 -15.21
N PHE A 274 7.18 7.23 -14.61
CA PHE A 274 6.11 7.63 -13.71
C PHE A 274 6.45 7.13 -12.30
N VAL A 275 6.82 8.08 -11.45
CA VAL A 275 6.95 7.86 -10.01
C VAL A 275 5.57 8.09 -9.39
N ILE A 276 5.00 7.03 -8.83
CA ILE A 276 3.62 7.00 -8.34
C ILE A 276 3.66 6.85 -6.82
N GLU A 277 3.48 7.95 -6.11
CA GLU A 277 3.78 8.06 -4.68
C GLU A 277 2.78 8.99 -3.97
N ARG A 278 2.89 9.12 -2.64
CA ARG A 278 2.08 10.04 -1.84
C ARG A 278 2.84 11.36 -1.63
N VAL A 279 2.76 12.27 -2.58
CA VAL A 279 3.55 13.51 -2.50
C VAL A 279 3.19 14.33 -1.26
N VAL A 280 4.21 14.75 -0.52
CA VAL A 280 4.04 15.61 0.64
C VAL A 280 3.69 17.02 0.16
N PRO A 281 2.50 17.56 0.50
CA PRO A 281 2.13 18.90 0.06
C PRO A 281 2.84 19.96 0.89
N ALA A 282 2.68 21.21 0.46
CA ALA A 282 3.31 22.38 1.06
C ALA A 282 3.18 22.44 2.61
N PRO A 283 4.12 23.12 3.28
CA PRO A 283 4.03 23.38 4.72
C PRO A 283 2.67 23.95 5.12
N GLY A 284 2.15 23.51 6.27
CA GLY A 284 0.83 23.94 6.77
C GLY A 284 -0.39 23.24 6.17
N VAL A 285 -0.25 22.51 5.06
CA VAL A 285 -1.35 21.71 4.48
C VAL A 285 -1.46 20.36 5.19
N ALA A 286 -2.61 20.06 5.81
CA ALA A 286 -2.85 18.75 6.41
C ALA A 286 -3.01 17.69 5.32
N HIS A 287 -2.31 16.56 5.46
CA HIS A 287 -2.33 15.48 4.48
C HIS A 287 -1.92 14.15 5.08
N PHE A 288 -2.45 13.04 4.56
CA PHE A 288 -2.18 11.70 5.06
C PHE A 288 -0.71 11.29 4.86
N SER A 289 -0.05 11.73 3.78
CA SER A 289 1.36 11.43 3.54
C SER A 289 2.28 11.85 4.69
N LYS A 290 1.94 12.90 5.43
CA LYS A 290 2.72 13.34 6.61
C LYS A 290 2.61 12.37 7.80
N LEU A 291 1.50 11.63 7.90
CA LEU A 291 1.36 10.56 8.90
C LEU A 291 2.04 9.28 8.42
N TYR A 292 1.93 8.98 7.12
CA TYR A 292 2.54 7.82 6.51
C TYR A 292 4.07 7.91 6.49
N ASP A 293 4.63 9.11 6.32
CA ASP A 293 6.07 9.36 6.45
C ASP A 293 6.64 8.94 7.81
N ILE A 294 5.89 9.14 8.89
CA ILE A 294 6.29 8.69 10.23
C ILE A 294 6.29 7.16 10.33
N HIS A 295 5.39 6.48 9.63
CA HIS A 295 5.45 5.02 9.51
C HIS A 295 6.71 4.61 8.76
N MET A 296 7.02 5.25 7.63
CA MET A 296 8.23 4.95 6.86
C MET A 296 9.50 5.16 7.69
N MET A 297 9.56 6.25 8.45
CA MET A 297 10.63 6.54 9.40
C MET A 297 10.82 5.42 10.43
N CYS A 298 9.74 4.81 10.93
CA CYS A 298 9.80 3.70 11.89
C CYS A 298 10.20 2.37 11.25
N TRP A 299 9.77 2.15 10.01
CA TRP A 299 9.81 0.85 9.34
C TRP A 299 11.11 0.58 8.58
N GLY A 300 11.66 1.59 7.90
CA GLY A 300 12.80 1.44 7.01
C GLY A 300 13.68 2.69 6.91
N SER A 301 14.46 2.78 5.84
CA SER A 301 15.34 3.93 5.53
C SER A 301 14.68 4.98 4.64
N GLY A 302 13.46 4.70 4.19
CA GLY A 302 12.70 5.53 3.26
C GLY A 302 11.89 6.65 3.92
N ARG A 303 11.19 7.40 3.07
CA ARG A 303 10.38 8.56 3.44
C ARG A 303 9.41 8.94 2.34
N GLU A 304 8.30 9.58 2.72
CA GLU A 304 7.47 10.31 1.77
C GLU A 304 8.15 11.64 1.44
N ARG A 305 8.09 12.04 0.17
CA ARG A 305 8.83 13.20 -0.33
C ARG A 305 7.91 14.25 -0.93
N THR A 306 8.37 15.49 -0.87
CA THR A 306 7.77 16.61 -1.60
C THR A 306 8.03 16.48 -3.10
N ARG A 307 7.32 17.26 -3.92
CA ARG A 307 7.55 17.29 -5.37
C ARG A 307 8.98 17.69 -5.72
N ASP A 308 9.51 18.71 -5.06
CA ASP A 308 10.86 19.23 -5.33
C ASP A 308 11.94 18.18 -5.00
N GLU A 309 11.73 17.41 -3.93
CA GLU A 309 12.63 16.30 -3.57
C GLU A 309 12.58 15.17 -4.61
N TYR A 310 11.41 14.79 -5.12
CA TYR A 310 11.33 13.81 -6.22
C TYR A 310 11.98 14.33 -7.51
N ASP A 311 11.77 15.60 -7.85
CA ASP A 311 12.40 16.21 -9.03
C ASP A 311 13.93 16.19 -8.91
N ALA A 312 14.48 16.48 -7.72
CA ALA A 312 15.91 16.38 -7.47
C ALA A 312 16.46 14.95 -7.63
N LEU A 313 15.72 13.93 -7.15
CA LEU A 313 16.10 12.52 -7.35
C LEU A 313 16.11 12.15 -8.84
N LEU A 314 15.09 12.59 -9.58
CA LEU A 314 14.96 12.36 -11.01
C LEU A 314 16.12 13.00 -11.79
N GLU A 315 16.43 14.26 -11.51
CA GLU A 315 17.54 14.99 -12.13
C GLU A 315 18.90 14.34 -11.83
N ALA A 316 19.14 13.96 -10.57
CA ALA A 316 20.37 13.25 -10.18
C ALA A 316 20.54 11.89 -10.88
N ALA A 317 19.43 11.28 -11.33
CA ALA A 317 19.41 10.04 -12.07
C ALA A 317 19.41 10.22 -13.61
N GLY A 318 19.49 11.45 -14.11
CA GLY A 318 19.52 11.74 -15.56
C GLY A 318 18.15 11.77 -16.23
N TRP A 319 17.08 11.92 -15.45
CA TRP A 319 15.74 12.19 -15.95
C TRP A 319 15.44 13.67 -15.89
N ARG A 320 14.67 14.19 -16.86
CA ARG A 320 14.19 15.56 -16.84
C ARG A 320 12.73 15.62 -16.35
N PRO A 321 12.43 16.24 -15.21
CA PRO A 321 11.06 16.43 -14.73
C PRO A 321 10.18 17.08 -15.80
N ALA A 322 8.94 16.61 -15.92
CA ALA A 322 8.01 17.06 -16.96
C ALA A 322 6.62 17.42 -16.43
N GLY A 323 6.12 16.78 -15.38
CA GLY A 323 4.81 17.13 -14.83
C GLY A 323 4.38 16.28 -13.64
N VAL A 324 3.22 16.59 -13.08
CA VAL A 324 2.55 15.79 -12.05
C VAL A 324 1.05 15.73 -12.32
N ARG A 325 0.43 14.58 -12.04
CA ARG A 325 -1.02 14.40 -12.10
C ARG A 325 -1.47 13.75 -10.80
N SER A 326 -2.51 14.28 -10.18
CA SER A 326 -3.04 13.77 -8.92
C SER A 326 -4.31 12.96 -9.16
N ALA A 327 -4.51 11.90 -8.39
CA ALA A 327 -5.79 11.22 -8.31
C ALA A 327 -6.86 12.18 -7.74
N PRO A 328 -8.16 12.02 -8.07
CA PRO A 328 -9.21 12.93 -7.63
C PRO A 328 -9.34 13.14 -6.12
N ASP A 329 -8.96 12.13 -5.32
CA ASP A 329 -8.98 12.19 -3.86
C ASP A 329 -7.71 12.83 -3.24
N GLY A 330 -6.74 13.19 -4.08
CA GLY A 330 -5.47 13.81 -3.70
C GLY A 330 -4.53 12.88 -2.92
N GLN A 331 -4.79 11.58 -2.84
CA GLN A 331 -4.01 10.66 -2.00
C GLN A 331 -2.78 10.06 -2.70
N ILE A 332 -2.78 10.07 -4.03
CA ILE A 332 -1.73 9.53 -4.89
C ILE A 332 -1.46 10.52 -6.01
N ASP A 333 -0.18 10.71 -6.30
CA ASP A 333 0.33 11.53 -7.39
C ASP A 333 1.17 10.69 -8.35
N VAL A 334 1.10 11.04 -9.63
CA VAL A 334 1.89 10.47 -10.71
C VAL A 334 2.83 11.56 -11.22
N ILE A 335 4.07 11.52 -10.75
CA ILE A 335 5.15 12.42 -11.16
C ILE A 335 5.77 11.85 -12.43
N GLU A 336 5.85 12.69 -13.45
CA GLU A 336 6.36 12.35 -14.77
C GLU A 336 7.71 13.00 -15.01
N ALA A 337 8.66 12.20 -15.49
CA ALA A 337 9.90 12.69 -16.09
C ALA A 337 10.22 11.96 -17.40
N VAL A 338 11.12 12.54 -18.19
CA VAL A 338 11.51 12.02 -19.50
C VAL A 338 13.02 11.79 -19.59
N ALA A 339 13.41 10.73 -20.28
CA ALA A 339 14.80 10.45 -20.62
C ALA A 339 15.27 11.54 -21.58
N ALA A 340 16.19 12.38 -21.11
CA ALA A 340 16.76 13.50 -21.84
C ALA A 340 18.15 13.19 -22.37
#